data_AF-A0AAV7JKT5-F1
#
_entry.id   AF-A0AAV7JKT5-F1
#
_cell.length_a   1.000
_cell.length_b   1.000
_cell.length_c   1.000
_cell.angle_alpha   90.00
_cell.angle_beta   90.00
_cell.angle_gamma   90.00
#
_symmetry.space_group_name_H-M   'P 1'
#
loop_
_entity.id
_entity.type
_entity.pdbx_description
1 polymer ?
#
loop_
_entity_poly.entity_id
_entity_poly.type
_entity_poly.pdbx_seq_one_letter_code
_entity_poly.pdbx_strand_id
1 'polypeptide(L)'
;MQELCKETYEFILVEYPWASITPSLHKLLAHSFQLIGAYNNGKGLQNLSEECLEFCNKFVRRYRENLARKTSFTDNVRDILVRLLCCSDPILVQNRLMHAKKKRDVANSLQEILYNSILSDDL
;
A
#
# COMPACT_ATOMS: atom_id res chain seq x y z
N MET A 1 -10.64 4.92 15.80
CA MET A 1 -10.14 5.49 14.51
C MET A 1 -10.98 6.66 14.03
N GLN A 2 -12.32 6.52 13.93
CA GLN A 2 -13.20 7.61 13.49
C GLN A 2 -13.06 8.90 14.30
N GLU A 3 -13.05 8.80 15.63
CA GLU A 3 -12.92 9.94 16.54
C GLU A 3 -11.61 10.71 16.29
N LEU A 4 -10.47 9.99 16.25
CA LEU A 4 -9.17 10.57 15.94
C LEU A 4 -9.17 11.33 14.59
N CYS A 5 -9.78 10.76 13.55
CA CYS A 5 -9.85 11.42 12.26
C CYS A 5 -10.69 12.70 12.32
N LYS A 6 -11.78 12.71 13.09
CA LYS A 6 -12.64 13.87 13.29
C LYS A 6 -11.93 14.98 14.08
N GLU A 7 -11.29 14.62 15.20
CA GLU A 7 -10.50 15.55 16.01
C GLU A 7 -9.38 16.20 15.19
N THR A 8 -8.68 15.39 14.39
CA THR A 8 -7.63 15.90 13.49
C THR A 8 -8.20 16.83 12.42
N TYR A 9 -9.38 16.54 11.88
CA TYR A 9 -10.05 17.39 10.90
C TYR A 9 -10.41 18.76 11.50
N GLU A 10 -10.99 18.76 12.70
CA GLU A 10 -11.35 19.97 13.43
C GLU A 10 -10.12 20.80 13.79
N PHE A 11 -9.06 20.15 14.29
CA PHE A 11 -7.78 20.78 14.58
C PHE A 11 -7.20 21.53 13.38
N ILE A 12 -7.22 20.91 12.19
CA ILE A 12 -6.70 21.54 10.96
C ILE A 12 -7.51 22.79 10.60
N LEU A 13 -8.83 22.75 10.74
CA LEU A 13 -9.68 23.91 10.43
C LEU A 13 -9.46 25.08 11.38
N VAL A 14 -9.19 24.80 12.66
CA VAL A 14 -8.98 25.82 13.69
C VAL A 14 -7.58 26.45 13.58
N GLU A 15 -6.53 25.62 13.46
CA GLU A 15 -5.15 26.10 13.45
C GLU A 15 -4.73 26.67 12.09
N TYR A 16 -5.32 26.16 11.00
CA TYR A 16 -4.98 26.56 9.63
C TYR A 16 -6.22 27.00 8.85
N PRO A 17 -6.94 28.06 9.29
CA PRO A 17 -8.19 28.51 8.66
C PRO A 17 -7.99 29.03 7.23
N TRP A 18 -6.76 29.41 6.89
CA TRP A 18 -6.35 29.85 5.55
C TRP A 18 -6.14 28.67 4.58
N ALA A 19 -6.02 27.44 5.07
CA ALA A 19 -5.74 26.27 4.25
C ALA A 19 -7.03 25.55 3.84
N SER A 20 -7.24 25.38 2.54
CA SER A 20 -8.33 24.52 2.05
C SER A 20 -7.96 23.05 2.17
N ILE A 21 -8.90 22.23 2.64
CA ILE A 21 -8.70 20.79 2.76
C ILE A 21 -8.68 20.17 1.36
N THR A 22 -7.55 19.55 1.01
CA THR A 22 -7.42 18.87 -0.27
C THR A 22 -8.35 17.66 -0.36
N PRO A 23 -8.83 17.28 -1.57
CA PRO A 23 -9.68 16.11 -1.72
C PRO A 23 -9.07 14.82 -1.17
N SER A 24 -7.74 14.65 -1.26
CA SER A 24 -7.03 13.49 -0.70
C SER A 24 -7.08 13.47 0.82
N LEU A 25 -6.84 14.62 1.46
CA LEU A 25 -6.90 14.74 2.92
C LEU A 25 -8.33 14.57 3.43
N HIS A 26 -9.32 15.13 2.72
CA HIS A 26 -10.73 14.91 3.04
C HIS A 26 -11.11 13.43 2.94
N LYS A 27 -10.75 12.75 1.84
CA LYS A 27 -10.99 11.30 1.70
C LYS A 27 -10.31 10.50 2.82
N LEU A 28 -9.10 10.88 3.21
CA LEU A 28 -8.39 10.24 4.31
C LEU A 28 -9.13 10.43 5.64
N LEU A 29 -9.41 11.67 6.04
CA LEU A 29 -9.97 11.93 7.37
C LEU A 29 -11.48 11.62 7.47
N ALA A 30 -12.25 11.89 6.40
CA ALA A 30 -13.70 11.73 6.41
C ALA A 30 -14.18 10.32 6.04
N HIS A 31 -13.43 9.58 5.22
CA HIS A 31 -13.92 8.31 4.66
C HIS A 31 -13.02 7.09 4.95
N SER A 32 -11.76 7.27 5.38
CA SER A 32 -10.86 6.11 5.52
C SER A 32 -11.35 5.08 6.56
N PHE A 33 -11.93 5.51 7.66
CA PHE A 33 -12.46 4.61 8.69
C PHE A 33 -13.62 3.76 8.16
N GLN A 34 -14.51 4.35 7.33
CA GLN A 34 -15.59 3.62 6.67
C GLN A 34 -15.01 2.65 5.64
N LEU A 35 -14.02 3.08 4.87
CA LEU A 35 -13.37 2.27 3.84
C LEU A 35 -12.65 1.07 4.44
N ILE A 36 -11.96 1.25 5.57
CA ILE A 36 -11.26 0.18 6.28
C ILE A 36 -12.26 -0.77 6.96
N GLY A 37 -13.18 -0.23 7.76
CA GLY A 37 -14.13 -1.04 8.52
C GLY A 37 -15.18 -1.71 7.63
N ALA A 38 -16.04 -0.90 7.02
CA ALA A 38 -17.23 -1.38 6.31
C ALA A 38 -16.91 -2.04 4.95
N TYR A 39 -15.87 -1.58 4.25
CA TYR A 39 -15.60 -2.01 2.87
C TYR A 39 -14.37 -2.90 2.71
N ASN A 40 -13.44 -2.92 3.68
CA ASN A 40 -12.20 -3.70 3.59
C ASN A 40 -12.05 -4.71 4.74
N ASN A 41 -13.14 -5.04 5.43
CA ASN A 41 -13.17 -6.04 6.52
C ASN A 41 -12.10 -5.80 7.58
N GLY A 42 -11.93 -4.54 8.01
CA GLY A 42 -10.93 -4.13 9.00
C GLY A 42 -9.48 -4.22 8.52
N LYS A 43 -9.22 -4.55 7.25
CA LYS A 43 -7.86 -4.65 6.72
C LYS A 43 -7.32 -3.27 6.34
N GLY A 44 -6.02 -3.09 6.53
CA GLY A 44 -5.33 -1.88 6.08
C GLY A 44 -5.41 -1.69 4.56
N LEU A 45 -5.57 -0.44 4.12
CA LEU A 45 -5.68 -0.08 2.70
C LEU A 45 -4.38 -0.33 1.91
N GLN A 46 -3.23 -0.44 2.59
CA GLN A 46 -1.94 -0.67 1.96
C GLN A 46 -1.90 -1.96 1.13
N ASN A 47 -2.68 -2.97 1.50
CA ASN A 47 -2.78 -4.23 0.75
C ASN A 47 -3.37 -4.04 -0.65
N LEU A 48 -4.07 -2.92 -0.89
CA LEU A 48 -4.71 -2.54 -2.15
C LEU A 48 -3.97 -1.38 -2.84
N SER A 49 -2.75 -1.07 -2.41
CA SER A 49 -1.97 0.07 -2.90
C SER A 49 -1.43 -0.14 -4.32
N GLU A 50 -1.47 0.92 -5.13
CA GLU A 50 -0.88 0.98 -6.48
C GLU A 50 0.67 0.98 -6.45
N GLU A 51 1.28 1.33 -5.31
CA GLU A 51 2.74 1.41 -5.17
C GLU A 51 3.45 0.11 -5.59
N CYS A 52 2.81 -1.04 -5.35
CA CYS A 52 3.32 -2.35 -5.78
C CYS A 52 3.39 -2.47 -7.30
N LEU A 53 2.39 -1.96 -8.03
CA LEU A 53 2.36 -1.95 -9.49
C LEU A 53 3.38 -0.95 -10.07
N GLU A 54 3.52 0.22 -9.46
CA GLU A 54 4.56 1.18 -9.86
C GLU A 54 5.97 0.61 -9.65
N PHE A 55 6.18 -0.13 -8.57
CA PHE A 55 7.44 -0.83 -8.35
C PHE A 55 7.73 -1.86 -9.45
N CYS A 56 6.71 -2.58 -9.93
CA CYS A 56 6.84 -3.51 -11.04
C CYS A 56 7.35 -2.85 -12.34
N ASN A 57 7.05 -1.57 -12.57
CA ASN A 57 7.57 -0.85 -13.73
C ASN A 57 9.11 -0.75 -13.73
N LYS A 58 9.75 -0.76 -12.55
CA LYS A 58 11.22 -0.80 -12.46
C LYS A 58 11.77 -2.12 -12.98
N PHE A 59 11.10 -3.23 -12.69
CA PHE A 59 11.49 -4.55 -13.23
C PHE A 59 11.26 -4.62 -14.73
N VAL A 60 10.14 -4.12 -15.25
CA VAL A 60 9.86 -4.06 -16.69
C VAL A 60 11.00 -3.38 -17.43
N ARG A 61 11.41 -2.18 -16.99
CA ARG A 61 12.52 -1.43 -17.60
C ARG A 61 13.83 -2.23 -17.56
N ARG A 62 14.17 -2.77 -16.39
CA ARG A 62 15.39 -3.58 -16.20
C ARG A 62 15.40 -4.84 -17.08
N TYR A 63 14.28 -5.54 -17.19
CA TYR A 63 14.17 -6.78 -17.94
C TYR A 63 14.27 -6.52 -19.43
N ARG A 64 13.60 -5.46 -19.91
CA ARG A 64 13.69 -5.00 -21.29
C ARG A 64 15.12 -4.69 -21.71
N GLU A 65 15.87 -3.99 -20.86
CA GLU A 65 17.24 -3.54 -21.17
C GLU A 65 18.25 -4.68 -21.17
N ASN A 66 18.19 -5.56 -20.16
CA ASN A 66 19.28 -6.47 -19.82
C ASN A 66 18.96 -7.96 -19.99
N LEU A 67 17.68 -8.36 -19.94
CA LEU A 67 17.29 -9.77 -19.77
C LEU A 67 16.35 -10.30 -20.87
N ALA A 68 15.86 -9.46 -21.77
CA ALA A 68 14.96 -9.82 -22.86
C ALA A 68 15.70 -9.82 -24.20
N ARG A 69 15.33 -10.73 -25.10
CA ARG A 69 15.85 -10.74 -26.48
C ARG A 69 15.49 -9.44 -27.19
N LYS A 70 16.40 -8.96 -28.03
CA LYS A 70 16.23 -7.74 -28.85
C LYS A 70 16.06 -8.06 -30.35
N THR A 71 15.71 -9.31 -30.65
CA THR A 71 15.49 -9.83 -32.01
C THR A 71 14.22 -9.25 -32.64
N SER A 72 13.16 -9.13 -31.86
CA SER A 72 11.89 -8.53 -32.27
C SER A 72 11.17 -7.91 -31.07
N PHE A 73 10.23 -7.01 -31.32
CA PHE A 73 9.39 -6.47 -30.25
C PHE A 73 8.58 -7.57 -29.56
N THR A 74 8.03 -8.51 -30.33
CA THR A 74 7.25 -9.64 -29.82
C THR A 74 8.06 -10.55 -28.91
N ASP A 75 9.30 -10.88 -29.29
CA ASP A 75 10.20 -11.68 -28.44
C ASP A 75 10.57 -10.92 -27.16
N ASN A 76 10.83 -9.61 -27.28
CA ASN A 76 11.19 -8.77 -26.15
C ASN A 76 10.07 -8.73 -25.10
N VAL A 77 8.84 -8.43 -25.53
CA VAL A 77 7.66 -8.40 -24.65
C VAL A 77 7.38 -9.77 -24.05
N ARG A 78 7.47 -10.84 -24.85
CA ARG A 78 7.28 -12.21 -24.36
C ARG A 78 8.26 -12.54 -23.25
N ASP A 79 9.54 -12.23 -23.43
CA ASP A 79 10.57 -12.51 -22.42
C ASP A 79 10.36 -11.71 -21.13
N ILE A 80 9.93 -10.44 -21.24
CA ILE A 80 9.59 -9.62 -20.06
C ILE A 80 8.43 -10.24 -19.30
N LEU A 81 7.35 -10.61 -19.99
CA LEU A 81 6.15 -11.19 -19.38
C LEU A 81 6.44 -12.53 -18.71
N VAL A 82 7.18 -13.42 -19.40
CA VAL A 82 7.58 -14.72 -18.83
C VAL A 82 8.39 -14.52 -17.55
N ARG A 83 9.33 -13.57 -17.53
CA ARG A 83 10.12 -13.27 -16.33
C ARG A 83 9.29 -12.70 -15.19
N LEU A 84 8.34 -11.82 -15.49
CA LEU A 84 7.43 -11.28 -14.49
C LEU A 84 6.58 -12.41 -13.87
N LEU A 85 6.03 -13.30 -14.71
CA LEU A 85 5.25 -14.47 -14.25
C LEU A 85 6.07 -15.37 -13.33
N CYS A 86 7.31 -15.72 -13.71
CA CYS A 86 8.19 -16.50 -12.85
C CYS A 86 8.54 -15.78 -11.53
N CYS A 87 8.63 -14.44 -11.54
CA CYS A 87 8.91 -13.68 -10.33
C CYS A 87 7.70 -13.55 -9.40
N SER A 88 6.48 -13.60 -9.93
CA SER A 88 5.24 -13.55 -9.17
C SER A 88 4.71 -14.93 -8.74
N ASP A 89 5.32 -16.01 -9.20
CA ASP A 89 4.93 -17.38 -8.85
C ASP A 89 5.01 -17.59 -7.32
N PRO A 90 3.89 -17.89 -6.63
CA PRO A 90 3.87 -18.05 -5.18
C PRO A 90 4.81 -19.12 -4.65
N ILE A 91 4.97 -20.23 -5.38
CA ILE A 91 5.81 -21.36 -4.99
C ILE A 91 7.28 -20.95 -5.05
N LEU A 92 7.67 -20.24 -6.12
CA LEU A 92 9.04 -19.76 -6.27
C LEU A 92 9.37 -18.65 -5.28
N VAL A 93 8.40 -17.77 -4.97
CA VAL A 93 8.57 -16.69 -3.99
C VAL A 93 8.76 -17.24 -2.59
N GLN A 94 7.94 -18.22 -2.17
CA GLN A 94 8.03 -18.83 -0.85
C GLN A 94 9.38 -19.52 -0.61
N ASN A 95 9.94 -20.12 -1.66
CA ASN A 95 11.23 -20.81 -1.60
C ASN A 95 12.44 -19.87 -1.82
N ARG A 96 12.22 -18.58 -2.09
CA ARG A 96 13.29 -17.60 -2.29
C ARG A 96 13.88 -17.18 -0.94
N LEU A 97 15.20 -17.23 -0.81
CA LEU A 97 15.90 -16.66 0.34
C LEU A 97 15.69 -15.14 0.37
N MET A 98 14.86 -14.67 1.31
CA MET A 98 14.61 -13.25 1.50
C MET A 98 15.38 -12.75 2.72
N HIS A 99 16.12 -11.64 2.54
CA HIS A 99 16.73 -10.94 3.66
C HIS A 99 15.63 -10.29 4.50
N ALA A 100 15.60 -10.57 5.79
CA ALA A 100 14.63 -9.96 6.70
C ALA A 100 14.83 -8.43 6.74
N LYS A 101 13.76 -7.68 6.52
CA LYS A 101 13.77 -6.23 6.73
C LYS A 101 13.67 -5.93 8.22
N LYS A 102 14.49 -4.98 8.70
CA LYS A 102 14.38 -4.46 10.06
C LYS A 102 13.00 -3.81 10.25
N LYS A 103 12.29 -4.18 11.32
CA LYS A 103 11.06 -3.50 11.71
C LYS A 103 11.38 -2.06 12.11
N ARG A 104 10.50 -1.12 11.76
CA ARG A 104 10.57 0.27 12.21
C ARG A 104 9.76 0.39 13.50
N ASP A 105 10.24 1.22 14.41
CA ASP A 105 9.52 1.53 15.64
C ASP A 105 8.30 2.38 15.31
N VAL A 106 7.14 1.95 15.81
CA VAL A 106 5.87 2.70 15.69
C VAL A 106 5.58 3.31 17.06
N ALA A 107 5.18 4.59 17.10
CA ALA A 107 4.86 5.27 18.34
C ALA A 107 3.79 4.51 19.15
N ASN A 108 3.99 4.44 20.47
CA ASN A 108 3.15 3.63 21.38
C ASN A 108 1.66 4.02 21.31
N SER A 109 1.36 5.31 21.18
CA SER A 109 -0.03 5.81 21.04
C SER A 109 -0.76 5.26 19.81
N LEU A 110 -0.04 5.04 18.71
CA LEU A 110 -0.61 4.44 17.50
C LEU A 110 -0.82 2.93 17.65
N GLN A 111 0.05 2.27 18.40
CA GLN A 111 -0.08 0.83 18.68
C GLN A 111 -1.33 0.53 19.51
N GLU A 112 -1.63 1.36 20.52
CA GLU A 112 -2.85 1.23 21.33
C GLU A 112 -4.12 1.43 20.50
N ILE A 113 -4.14 2.42 19.61
CA ILE A 113 -5.29 2.68 18.72
C ILE A 113 -5.50 1.51 17.75
N LEU A 114 -4.42 0.95 17.20
CA LEU A 114 -4.47 -0.25 16.36
C LEU A 114 -5.03 -1.45 17.13
N TYR A 115 -4.55 -1.69 18.34
CA TYR A 115 -4.98 -2.82 19.17
C TYR A 115 -6.47 -2.73 19.53
N ASN A 116 -6.92 -1.56 19.97
CA ASN A 116 -8.32 -1.33 20.35
C ASN A 116 -9.29 -1.42 19.16
N SER A 117 -8.84 -1.08 17.93
CA SER A 117 -9.66 -1.19 16.72
C SER A 117 -9.85 -2.62 16.23
N ILE A 118 -8.93 -3.53 16.55
CA ILE A 118 -9.02 -4.94 16.15
C ILE A 118 -9.96 -5.70 17.10
N LEU A 119 -9.98 -5.34 18.39
CA LEU A 119 -10.82 -5.99 19.40
C LEU A 119 -12.32 -5.61 19.33
N SER A 120 -12.65 -4.47 18.72
CA SER A 120 -14.04 -4.02 18.58
C SER A 120 -14.82 -4.73 17.47
N ASP A 121 -14.16 -5.44 16.56
CA ASP A 121 -14.78 -6.14 15.43
C ASP A 121 -15.10 -7.63 15.72
N ASP A 122 -14.78 -8.13 16.92
CA ASP A 122 -15.03 -9.51 17.39
C ASP A 122 -16.33 -9.67 18.25
N LEU A 123 -17.24 -8.68 18.24
CA LEU A 123 -18.53 -8.69 18.96
C LEU A 123 -19.73 -8.44 18.04
#